data_AF-A0A6V7U107-F1
#
_entry.id   AF-A0A6V7U107-F1
#
_cell.length_a   1.000
_cell.length_b   1.000
_cell.length_c   1.000
_cell.angle_alpha   90.00
_cell.angle_beta   90.00
_cell.angle_gamma   90.00
#
_symmetry.space_group_name_H-M   'P 1'
#
loop_
_entity.id
_entity.type
_entity.pdbx_description
1 polymer ?
#
loop_
_entity_poly.entity_id
_entity_poly.type
_entity_poly.pdbx_seq_one_letter_code
_entity_poly.pdbx_strand_id
1 'polypeptide(L)'
;MDFKPQNLLFEKGKNPILKAIDFGGSVLLKDNNGNKRTKIIIKNATSSPYFLPPEINRQYLHSITDKIKESSNKNKYSFEREFIDINDNIRLIVSTKTDSWEFGIIILQMILLNDTAINYVGNSNWKKEIVETLSRINNFYTNSEEWIEGGKEQMELFNSEIKLLLEIRIKYPILFLLLSALMNKLPEERLSAEGIRNFLKFKCNIISFLSSNATSGFISMLNLKKRNSFSFTEEHVKLLEKGDKEEENILNKYNKLRIAPLCDKSF
;
A
#
# COMPACT_ATOMS: atom_id res chain seq x y z
N MET A 1 6.16 2.34 -10.82
CA MET A 1 6.59 3.75 -10.92
C MET A 1 5.56 4.60 -11.67
N ASP A 2 4.68 4.00 -12.46
CA ASP A 2 3.41 4.60 -12.90
C ASP A 2 2.36 3.51 -13.13
N PHE A 3 2.36 2.46 -12.31
CA PHE A 3 1.42 1.35 -12.44
C PHE A 3 0.09 1.73 -11.81
N LYS A 4 -0.89 2.06 -12.66
CA LYS A 4 -2.21 2.55 -12.24
C LYS A 4 -3.29 2.03 -13.18
N PRO A 5 -4.58 2.03 -12.81
CA PRO A 5 -5.64 1.50 -13.65
C PRO A 5 -5.73 2.13 -15.04
N GLN A 6 -5.39 3.42 -15.16
CA GLN A 6 -5.37 4.13 -16.45
C GLN A 6 -4.30 3.57 -17.41
N ASN A 7 -3.27 2.92 -16.88
CA ASN A 7 -2.16 2.34 -17.63
C ASN A 7 -2.36 0.82 -17.85
N LEU A 8 -3.60 0.34 -17.69
CA LEU A 8 -4.01 -1.04 -17.92
C LEU A 8 -5.11 -1.08 -18.98
N LEU A 9 -4.84 -1.72 -20.12
CA LEU A 9 -5.84 -1.98 -21.15
C LEU A 9 -6.38 -3.40 -21.03
N PHE A 10 -7.70 -3.52 -20.94
CA PHE A 10 -8.40 -4.79 -20.89
C PHE A 10 -9.09 -5.09 -22.23
N GLU A 11 -8.67 -6.17 -22.86
CA GLU A 11 -9.25 -6.69 -24.09
C GLU A 11 -10.23 -7.83 -23.74
N LYS A 12 -11.52 -7.59 -23.97
CA LYS A 12 -12.59 -8.57 -23.71
C LYS A 12 -12.66 -9.58 -24.86
N GLY A 13 -12.75 -10.87 -24.53
CA GLY A 13 -12.86 -11.94 -25.53
C GLY A 13 -12.95 -13.31 -24.88
N LYS A 14 -12.85 -14.38 -25.68
CA LYS A 14 -12.80 -15.77 -25.19
C LYS A 14 -11.61 -16.02 -24.26
N ASN A 15 -10.49 -15.34 -24.55
CA ASN A 15 -9.30 -15.29 -23.71
C ASN A 15 -9.08 -13.82 -23.33
N PRO A 16 -9.62 -13.35 -22.19
CA PRO A 16 -9.45 -11.96 -21.78
C PRO A 16 -7.97 -11.65 -21.54
N ILE A 17 -7.50 -10.50 -22.04
CA ILE A 17 -6.10 -10.08 -21.92
C ILE A 17 -6.05 -8.73 -21.19
N LEU A 18 -5.15 -8.62 -20.22
CA LEU A 18 -4.80 -7.36 -19.58
C LEU A 18 -3.38 -6.97 -19.99
N LYS A 19 -3.22 -5.78 -20.58
CA LYS A 19 -1.93 -5.27 -21.09
C LYS A 19 -1.55 -4.01 -20.31
N ALA A 20 -0.34 -3.97 -19.77
CA ALA A 20 0.24 -2.73 -19.25
C ALA A 20 0.69 -1.84 -20.40
N ILE A 21 0.39 -0.55 -20.31
CA ILE A 21 0.78 0.49 -21.26
C ILE A 21 1.49 1.64 -20.53
N ASP A 22 1.93 2.65 -21.28
CA ASP A 22 2.54 3.87 -20.75
C ASP A 22 3.77 3.63 -19.87
N PHE A 23 4.86 3.24 -20.52
CA PHE A 23 6.16 3.01 -19.88
C PHE A 23 7.00 4.28 -19.74
N GLY A 24 6.41 5.48 -19.90
CA GLY A 24 7.11 6.75 -19.72
C GLY A 24 7.70 6.92 -18.31
N GLY A 25 7.07 6.29 -17.32
CA GLY A 25 7.53 6.24 -15.92
C GLY A 25 8.57 5.14 -15.61
N SER A 26 8.91 4.27 -16.56
CA SER A 26 9.77 3.11 -16.32
C SER A 26 11.23 3.49 -16.05
N VAL A 27 11.93 2.62 -15.31
CA VAL A 27 13.31 2.84 -14.90
C VAL A 27 14.10 1.55 -15.03
N LEU A 28 15.32 1.67 -15.55
CA LEU A 28 16.29 0.59 -15.48
C LEU A 28 16.95 0.59 -14.10
N LEU A 29 16.69 -0.44 -13.28
CA LEU A 29 17.17 -0.50 -11.88
C LEU A 29 18.66 -0.83 -11.73
N LYS A 30 19.25 -1.52 -12.71
CA LYS A 30 20.68 -1.83 -12.76
C LYS A 30 21.25 -1.41 -14.11
N ASP A 31 22.42 -0.78 -14.12
CA ASP A 31 23.14 -0.58 -15.38
C ASP A 31 23.78 -1.89 -15.87
N ASN A 32 24.37 -1.86 -17.06
CA ASN A 32 25.04 -3.01 -17.68
C ASN A 32 26.24 -3.52 -16.85
N ASN A 33 26.69 -2.75 -15.84
CA ASN A 33 27.79 -3.08 -14.95
C ASN A 33 27.29 -3.57 -13.57
N GLY A 34 25.97 -3.72 -13.39
CA GLY A 34 25.35 -4.18 -12.15
C GLY A 34 25.16 -3.10 -11.07
N ASN A 35 25.50 -1.84 -11.34
CA ASN A 35 25.34 -0.75 -10.38
C ASN A 35 23.85 -0.40 -10.23
N LYS A 36 23.38 -0.25 -8.98
CA LYS A 36 22.02 0.22 -8.69
C LYS A 36 21.85 1.65 -9.22
N ARG A 37 20.90 1.86 -10.14
CA ARG A 37 20.54 3.21 -10.60
C ARG A 37 19.49 3.81 -9.67
N THR A 38 19.69 5.07 -9.27
CA THR A 38 18.68 5.92 -8.64
C THR A 38 17.84 6.61 -9.72
N LYS A 39 16.51 6.72 -9.53
CA LYS A 39 15.68 7.49 -10.43
C LYS A 39 15.68 8.95 -9.98
N ILE A 40 15.85 9.86 -10.91
CA ILE A 40 15.42 11.25 -10.71
C ILE A 40 13.91 11.28 -10.99
N ILE A 41 13.10 11.51 -9.95
CA ILE A 41 11.68 11.82 -10.10
C ILE A 41 11.56 13.33 -10.30
N ILE A 42 11.11 13.70 -11.49
CA ILE A 42 10.64 15.06 -11.79
C ILE A 42 9.18 15.13 -11.35
N LYS A 43 8.83 16.21 -10.62
CA LYS A 43 7.56 16.45 -9.91
C LYS A 43 6.27 16.20 -10.72
N ASN A 44 6.37 16.09 -12.05
CA ASN A 44 5.25 15.90 -12.97
C ASN A 44 5.17 14.49 -13.61
N ALA A 45 6.07 13.55 -13.27
CA ALA A 45 6.29 12.35 -14.09
C ALA A 45 6.03 10.99 -13.39
N THR A 46 5.41 10.95 -12.22
CA THR A 46 5.18 9.68 -11.51
C THR A 46 3.86 9.69 -10.77
N SER A 47 3.03 8.65 -11.01
CA SER A 47 1.92 8.13 -10.22
C SER A 47 1.15 9.13 -9.35
N SER A 48 -0.17 9.22 -9.52
CA SER A 48 -1.03 10.03 -8.63
C SER A 48 -0.64 9.80 -7.16
N PRO A 49 -0.49 10.84 -6.31
CA PRO A 49 0.25 10.76 -5.04
C PRO A 49 -0.13 9.63 -4.07
N TYR A 50 -1.36 9.10 -4.17
CA TYR A 50 -1.86 8.00 -3.36
C TYR A 50 -1.43 6.59 -3.84
N PHE A 51 -0.78 6.48 -5.00
CA PHE A 51 -0.11 5.26 -5.47
C PHE A 51 1.35 5.17 -5.04
N LEU A 52 1.93 6.27 -4.54
CA LEU A 52 3.32 6.27 -4.08
C LEU A 52 3.47 5.45 -2.81
N PRO A 53 4.42 4.51 -2.75
CA PRO A 53 4.64 3.72 -1.56
C PRO A 53 5.27 4.54 -0.42
N PRO A 54 5.11 4.12 0.85
CA PRO A 54 5.59 4.83 2.05
C PRO A 54 7.06 5.29 1.98
N GLU A 55 7.96 4.42 1.53
CA GLU A 55 9.40 4.70 1.43
C GLU A 55 9.72 5.77 0.39
N ILE A 56 8.94 5.88 -0.67
CA ILE A 56 9.12 6.90 -1.70
C ILE A 56 8.51 8.22 -1.23
N ASN A 57 7.32 8.15 -0.63
CA ASN A 57 6.64 9.32 -0.09
C ASN A 57 7.48 10.01 1.00
N ARG A 58 8.09 9.24 1.91
CA ARG A 58 9.02 9.78 2.92
C ARG A 58 10.26 10.43 2.32
N GLN A 59 10.92 9.78 1.35
CA GLN A 59 12.09 10.36 0.69
C GLN A 59 11.74 11.70 0.02
N TYR A 60 10.55 11.79 -0.58
CA TYR A 60 10.03 13.02 -1.16
C TYR A 60 9.83 14.12 -0.10
N LEU A 61 9.16 13.80 1.03
CA LEU A 61 8.94 14.74 2.13
C LEU A 61 10.25 15.24 2.76
N HIS A 62 11.23 14.36 2.99
CA HIS A 62 12.55 14.73 3.48
C HIS A 62 13.27 15.66 2.49
N SER A 63 13.29 15.30 1.21
CA SER A 63 13.95 16.09 0.16
C SER A 63 13.37 17.50 0.03
N ILE A 64 12.05 17.66 0.24
CA ILE A 64 11.40 18.97 0.27
C ILE A 64 11.78 19.75 1.52
N THR A 65 11.74 19.10 2.68
CA THR A 65 12.03 19.74 3.97
C THR A 65 13.45 20.29 4.02
N ASP A 66 14.43 19.53 3.53
CA ASP A 66 15.82 19.95 3.47
C ASP A 66 16.00 21.14 2.54
N LYS A 67 15.36 21.12 1.35
CA LYS A 67 15.36 22.27 0.43
C LYS A 67 14.70 23.51 1.04
N ILE A 68 13.59 23.35 1.76
CA ILE A 68 12.92 24.47 2.45
C ILE A 68 13.85 25.06 3.51
N LYS A 69 14.55 24.23 4.29
CA LYS A 69 15.54 24.67 5.29
C LYS A 69 16.72 25.40 4.64
N GLU A 70 17.23 24.89 3.52
CA GLU A 70 18.30 25.54 2.75
C GLU A 70 17.84 26.89 2.17
N SER A 71 16.59 27.01 1.71
CA SER A 71 16.04 28.27 1.19
C SER A 71 15.68 29.28 2.28
N SER A 72 15.26 28.83 3.47
CA SER A 72 14.85 29.70 4.59
C SER A 72 16.04 30.33 5.32
N ASN A 73 17.25 29.80 5.15
CA ASN A 73 18.49 30.50 5.50
C ASN A 73 18.81 31.68 4.55
N LYS A 74 18.04 31.90 3.48
CA LYS A 74 18.28 32.96 2.50
C LYS A 74 17.23 34.06 2.43
N ASN A 75 16.03 33.93 2.99
CA ASN A 75 15.13 35.06 3.26
C ASN A 75 13.92 34.64 4.12
N LYS A 76 13.54 35.56 5.00
CA LYS A 76 12.44 35.47 5.97
C LYS A 76 11.11 35.66 5.24
N TYR A 77 10.32 34.60 5.02
CA TYR A 77 8.95 34.73 4.49
C TYR A 77 7.92 33.83 5.18
N SER A 78 6.73 34.41 5.22
CA SER A 78 5.47 34.01 5.85
C SER A 78 4.83 32.76 5.25
N PHE A 79 4.16 31.99 6.11
CA PHE A 79 3.33 30.83 5.79
C PHE A 79 2.08 31.23 4.98
N GLU A 80 2.24 31.52 3.70
CA GLU A 80 1.20 31.28 2.70
C GLU A 80 1.60 30.03 1.93
N ARG A 81 0.64 29.12 1.67
CA ARG A 81 0.87 27.88 0.90
C ARG A 81 1.11 28.24 -0.57
N GLU A 82 2.20 28.92 -0.86
CA GLU A 82 2.72 29.06 -2.22
C GLU A 82 3.33 27.72 -2.62
N PHE A 83 2.87 27.19 -3.75
CA PHE A 83 3.45 26.01 -4.37
C PHE A 83 4.91 26.33 -4.71
N ILE A 84 5.85 25.88 -3.89
CA ILE A 84 7.27 25.99 -4.20
C ILE A 84 7.51 25.19 -5.49
N ASP A 85 7.77 25.89 -6.58
CA ASP A 85 8.17 25.31 -7.85
C ASP A 85 9.62 24.83 -7.74
N ILE A 86 9.79 23.69 -7.06
CA ILE A 86 11.06 22.98 -6.96
C ILE A 86 11.33 22.37 -8.35
N ASN A 87 11.88 23.18 -9.26
CA ASN A 87 12.41 22.76 -10.57
C ASN A 87 13.63 21.81 -10.45
N ASP A 88 14.00 21.44 -9.23
CA ASP A 88 15.12 20.55 -8.95
C ASP A 88 14.68 19.09 -8.85
N ASN A 89 15.09 18.34 -9.87
CA ASN A 89 15.29 16.89 -9.89
C ASN A 89 15.48 16.26 -8.49
N ILE A 90 14.47 15.57 -7.95
CA ILE A 90 14.59 14.81 -6.71
C ILE A 90 15.06 13.39 -7.04
N ARG A 91 16.18 12.94 -6.48
CA ARG A 91 16.63 11.55 -6.61
C ARG A 91 15.91 10.68 -5.59
N LEU A 92 15.13 9.72 -6.07
CA LEU A 92 14.43 8.74 -5.26
C LEU A 92 15.00 7.34 -5.51
N ILE A 93 15.21 6.60 -4.43
CA ILE A 93 15.63 5.21 -4.45
C ILE A 93 14.38 4.36 -4.63
N VAL A 94 14.27 3.74 -5.81
CA VAL A 94 13.12 2.94 -6.23
C VAL A 94 13.52 1.46 -6.35
N SER A 95 12.54 0.56 -6.31
CA SER A 95 12.77 -0.86 -6.51
C SER A 95 11.60 -1.52 -7.24
N THR A 96 11.74 -2.79 -7.63
CA THR A 96 10.62 -3.58 -8.18
C THR A 96 9.45 -3.68 -7.20
N LYS A 97 9.69 -3.50 -5.89
CA LYS A 97 8.68 -3.52 -4.83
C LYS A 97 7.79 -2.27 -4.82
N THR A 98 8.17 -1.23 -5.55
CA THR A 98 7.32 -0.06 -5.80
C THR A 98 6.09 -0.47 -6.63
N ASP A 99 6.29 -1.27 -7.69
CA ASP A 99 5.20 -1.74 -8.54
C ASP A 99 4.28 -2.73 -7.80
N SER A 100 4.84 -3.53 -6.87
CA SER A 100 4.03 -4.38 -5.97
C SER A 100 3.09 -3.58 -5.09
N TRP A 101 3.56 -2.45 -4.52
CA TRP A 101 2.70 -1.56 -3.74
C TRP A 101 1.59 -0.96 -4.60
N GLU A 102 1.96 -0.41 -5.76
CA GLU A 102 1.02 0.17 -6.72
C GLU A 102 -0.06 -0.85 -7.12
N PHE A 103 0.31 -2.11 -7.32
CA PHE A 103 -0.64 -3.20 -7.55
C PHE A 103 -1.58 -3.46 -6.36
N GLY A 104 -1.08 -3.35 -5.13
CA GLY A 104 -1.90 -3.41 -3.92
C GLY A 104 -2.96 -2.31 -3.88
N ILE A 105 -2.58 -1.07 -4.22
CA ILE A 105 -3.52 0.06 -4.32
C ILE A 105 -4.58 -0.20 -5.42
N ILE A 106 -4.21 -0.79 -6.55
CA ILE A 106 -5.16 -1.19 -7.60
C ILE A 106 -6.17 -2.23 -7.08
N ILE A 107 -5.73 -3.28 -6.40
CA ILE A 107 -6.62 -4.30 -5.82
C ILE A 107 -7.57 -3.66 -4.81
N LEU A 108 -7.05 -2.81 -3.92
CA LEU A 108 -7.86 -2.10 -2.94
C LEU A 108 -8.91 -1.21 -3.63
N GLN A 109 -8.51 -0.48 -4.67
CA GLN A 109 -9.44 0.31 -5.48
C GLN A 109 -10.54 -0.56 -6.10
N MET A 110 -10.21 -1.75 -6.61
CA MET A 110 -11.20 -2.69 -7.15
C MET A 110 -12.17 -3.20 -6.08
N ILE A 111 -11.70 -3.47 -4.87
CA ILE A 111 -12.55 -3.85 -3.73
C ILE A 111 -13.50 -2.73 -3.36
N LEU A 112 -12.98 -1.51 -3.21
CA LEU A 112 -13.80 -0.32 -2.91
C LEU A 112 -14.82 -0.07 -4.01
N LEU A 113 -14.45 -0.21 -5.27
CA LEU A 113 -15.37 -0.13 -6.42
C LEU A 113 -16.45 -1.20 -6.35
N ASN A 114 -16.12 -2.44 -6.01
CA ASN A 114 -17.11 -3.51 -5.93
C ASN A 114 -18.11 -3.28 -4.78
N ASP A 115 -17.63 -2.80 -3.63
CA ASP A 115 -18.47 -2.50 -2.48
C ASP A 115 -19.32 -1.23 -2.69
N THR A 116 -18.79 -0.23 -3.41
CA THR A 116 -19.49 1.01 -3.74
C THR A 116 -20.44 0.88 -4.93
N ALA A 117 -20.15 0.01 -5.91
CA ALA A 117 -21.00 -0.22 -7.08
C ALA A 117 -22.38 -0.80 -6.71
N ILE A 118 -22.49 -1.46 -5.56
CA ILE A 118 -23.76 -1.98 -5.02
C ILE A 118 -24.60 -0.85 -4.39
N ASN A 119 -23.97 0.22 -3.89
CA ASN A 119 -24.63 1.27 -3.11
C ASN A 119 -24.91 2.58 -3.89
N TYR A 120 -24.33 2.78 -5.08
CA TYR A 120 -24.35 4.07 -5.76
C TYR A 120 -24.87 4.05 -7.21
N VAL A 121 -26.06 3.50 -7.41
CA VAL A 121 -26.91 3.96 -8.52
C VAL A 121 -27.37 5.39 -8.20
N GLY A 122 -26.51 6.40 -8.38
CA GLY A 122 -26.88 7.82 -8.28
C GLY A 122 -25.89 8.83 -7.66
N ASN A 123 -24.77 8.42 -7.08
CA ASN A 123 -23.80 9.39 -6.49
C ASN A 123 -22.75 9.81 -7.52
N SER A 124 -22.69 11.08 -7.92
CA SER A 124 -21.69 11.59 -8.87
C SER A 124 -20.27 11.68 -8.30
N ASN A 125 -20.12 11.62 -6.97
CA ASN A 125 -18.86 11.87 -6.26
C ASN A 125 -18.08 10.60 -5.87
N TRP A 126 -18.57 9.40 -6.24
CA TRP A 126 -17.94 8.13 -5.86
C TRP A 126 -16.44 8.07 -6.21
N LYS A 127 -16.02 8.66 -7.34
CA LYS A 127 -14.60 8.71 -7.75
C LYS A 127 -13.75 9.45 -6.73
N LYS A 128 -14.25 10.60 -6.25
CA LYS A 128 -13.57 11.44 -5.27
C LYS A 128 -13.48 10.71 -3.93
N GLU A 129 -14.58 10.09 -3.47
CA GLU A 129 -14.61 9.32 -2.22
C GLU A 129 -13.60 8.16 -2.23
N ILE A 130 -13.48 7.44 -3.34
CA ILE A 130 -12.49 6.36 -3.49
C ILE A 130 -11.07 6.93 -3.42
N VAL A 131 -10.76 7.99 -4.18
CA VAL A 131 -9.43 8.61 -4.18
C VAL A 131 -9.06 9.13 -2.79
N GLU A 132 -9.99 9.78 -2.09
CA GLU A 132 -9.77 10.25 -0.72
C GLU A 132 -9.53 9.09 0.25
N THR A 133 -10.30 8.01 0.13
CA THR A 133 -10.12 6.80 0.96
C THR A 133 -8.76 6.15 0.72
N LEU A 134 -8.37 5.98 -0.55
CA LEU A 134 -7.04 5.46 -0.90
C LEU A 134 -5.92 6.38 -0.38
N SER A 135 -6.10 7.70 -0.46
CA SER A 135 -5.14 8.65 0.09
C SER A 135 -5.02 8.56 1.61
N ARG A 136 -6.14 8.42 2.33
CA ARG A 136 -6.12 8.24 3.80
C ARG A 136 -5.45 6.95 4.21
N ILE A 137 -5.72 5.85 3.48
CA ILE A 137 -5.04 4.56 3.70
C ILE A 137 -3.54 4.67 3.39
N ASN A 138 -3.14 5.32 2.29
CA ASN A 138 -1.71 5.51 1.98
C ASN A 138 -0.99 6.33 3.06
N ASN A 139 -1.64 7.38 3.55
CA ASN A 139 -1.14 8.20 4.65
C ASN A 139 -1.03 7.40 5.95
N PHE A 140 -2.02 6.57 6.26
CA PHE A 140 -2.01 5.63 7.38
C PHE A 140 -0.73 4.77 7.36
N TYR A 141 -0.38 4.18 6.20
CA TYR A 141 0.84 3.37 6.09
C TYR A 141 2.13 4.21 6.15
N THR A 142 2.12 5.41 5.56
CA THR A 142 3.30 6.31 5.50
C THR A 142 3.73 6.76 6.90
N ASN A 143 2.76 7.11 7.75
CA ASN A 143 3.02 7.74 9.04
C ASN A 143 3.15 6.75 10.20
N SER A 144 2.93 5.45 9.96
CA SER A 144 2.83 4.39 10.99
C SER A 144 3.97 4.25 12.01
N GLU A 145 5.11 4.94 11.87
CA GLU A 145 6.17 4.96 12.90
C GLU A 145 6.00 6.10 13.91
N GLU A 146 5.47 7.26 13.49
CA GLU A 146 5.13 8.37 14.40
C GLU A 146 4.03 7.96 15.40
N TRP A 147 3.38 6.83 15.14
CA TRP A 147 2.29 6.26 15.94
C TRP A 147 2.81 5.69 17.26
N ILE A 148 4.04 5.19 17.27
CA ILE A 148 4.70 4.66 18.47
C ILE A 148 4.95 5.80 19.47
N GLU A 149 5.14 7.02 18.98
CA GLU A 149 5.37 8.22 19.80
C GLU A 149 4.08 9.04 20.04
N GLY A 150 3.12 9.02 19.11
CA GLY A 150 1.88 9.81 19.15
C GLY A 150 0.67 9.19 19.87
N GLY A 151 0.73 7.92 20.27
CA GLY A 151 -0.28 7.30 21.15
C GLY A 151 -1.71 7.22 20.58
N LYS A 152 -2.72 7.48 21.43
CA LYS A 152 -4.17 7.29 21.16
C LYS A 152 -4.76 8.25 20.12
N GLU A 153 -4.27 9.48 20.04
CA GLU A 153 -4.86 10.54 19.19
C GLU A 153 -4.73 10.22 17.70
N GLN A 154 -3.62 9.59 17.28
CA GLN A 154 -3.46 9.18 15.88
C GLN A 154 -4.37 8.00 15.51
N MET A 155 -4.75 7.13 16.45
CA MET A 155 -5.71 6.05 16.18
C MET A 155 -7.12 6.57 15.97
N GLU A 156 -7.54 7.60 16.70
CA GLU A 156 -8.82 8.26 16.48
C GLU A 156 -8.88 8.88 15.07
N LEU A 157 -7.77 9.45 14.61
CA LEU A 157 -7.66 10.01 13.26
C LEU A 157 -7.87 8.97 12.14
N PHE A 158 -7.50 7.71 12.36
CA PHE A 158 -7.55 6.63 11.37
C PHE A 158 -8.54 5.50 11.70
N ASN A 159 -9.46 5.74 12.62
CA ASN A 159 -10.43 4.74 13.08
C ASN A 159 -11.26 4.17 11.90
N SER A 160 -11.65 5.04 10.96
CA SER A 160 -12.37 4.64 9.74
C SER A 160 -11.56 3.71 8.84
N GLU A 161 -10.28 3.98 8.66
CA GLU A 161 -9.38 3.20 7.80
C GLU A 161 -9.12 1.82 8.40
N ILE A 162 -8.92 1.77 9.72
CA ILE A 162 -8.75 0.50 10.45
C ILE A 162 -10.00 -0.36 10.31
N LYS A 163 -11.17 0.22 10.59
CA LYS A 163 -12.45 -0.48 10.45
C LYS A 163 -12.65 -1.00 9.02
N LEU A 164 -12.41 -0.16 8.02
CA LEU A 164 -12.52 -0.56 6.61
C LEU A 164 -11.59 -1.72 6.25
N LEU A 165 -10.32 -1.69 6.68
CA LEU A 165 -9.38 -2.78 6.43
C LEU A 165 -9.82 -4.09 7.11
N LEU A 166 -10.39 -4.01 8.32
CA LEU A 166 -10.94 -5.17 9.02
C LEU A 166 -12.21 -5.71 8.35
N GLU A 167 -13.07 -4.85 7.81
CA GLU A 167 -14.24 -5.26 7.03
C GLU A 167 -13.82 -5.96 5.72
N ILE A 168 -12.82 -5.42 5.03
CA ILE A 168 -12.22 -6.06 3.83
C ILE A 168 -11.63 -7.43 4.20
N ARG A 169 -10.97 -7.55 5.35
CA ARG A 169 -10.46 -8.85 5.85
C ARG A 169 -11.55 -9.89 5.97
N ILE A 170 -12.70 -9.53 6.54
CA ILE A 170 -13.82 -10.44 6.74
C ILE A 170 -14.47 -10.80 5.40
N LYS A 171 -14.69 -9.82 4.52
CA LYS A 171 -15.44 -10.01 3.27
C LYS A 171 -14.60 -10.62 2.15
N TYR A 172 -13.32 -10.27 2.07
CA TYR A 172 -12.39 -10.70 1.03
C TYR A 172 -11.07 -11.27 1.60
N PRO A 173 -11.12 -12.27 2.50
CA PRO A 173 -9.96 -12.77 3.24
C PRO A 173 -8.75 -13.19 2.38
N ILE A 174 -8.94 -13.85 1.23
CA ILE A 174 -7.83 -14.19 0.32
C ILE A 174 -7.19 -12.93 -0.30
N LEU A 175 -8.02 -11.96 -0.72
CA LEU A 175 -7.50 -10.70 -1.26
C LEU A 175 -6.85 -9.86 -0.16
N PHE A 176 -7.37 -9.93 1.07
CA PHE A 176 -6.78 -9.25 2.21
C PHE A 176 -5.40 -9.82 2.56
N LEU A 177 -5.21 -11.15 2.53
CA LEU A 177 -3.90 -11.77 2.67
C LEU A 177 -2.92 -11.29 1.60
N LEU A 178 -3.37 -11.18 0.36
CA LEU A 178 -2.55 -10.63 -0.72
C LEU A 178 -2.23 -9.14 -0.48
N LEU A 179 -3.24 -8.34 -0.15
CA LEU A 179 -3.10 -6.91 0.14
C LEU A 179 -2.12 -6.66 1.28
N SER A 180 -2.19 -7.43 2.37
CA SER A 180 -1.29 -7.24 3.52
C SER A 180 0.16 -7.57 3.17
N ALA A 181 0.40 -8.45 2.22
CA ALA A 181 1.73 -8.77 1.71
C ALA A 181 2.21 -7.78 0.64
N LEU A 182 1.31 -7.17 -0.14
CA LEU A 182 1.65 -6.14 -1.14
C LEU A 182 1.88 -4.77 -0.51
N MET A 183 1.05 -4.42 0.46
CA MET A 183 1.04 -3.14 1.17
C MET A 183 1.84 -3.21 2.48
N ASN A 184 2.87 -4.06 2.53
CA ASN A 184 3.81 -4.01 3.62
C ASN A 184 4.60 -2.70 3.54
N LYS A 185 4.74 -1.99 4.65
CA LYS A 185 5.51 -0.75 4.70
C LYS A 185 6.95 -0.96 4.26
N LEU A 186 7.58 -2.04 4.71
CA LEU A 186 8.94 -2.41 4.36
C LEU A 186 8.99 -3.03 2.95
N PRO A 187 9.71 -2.44 1.99
CA PRO A 187 9.76 -2.93 0.61
C PRO A 187 10.25 -4.39 0.50
N GLU A 188 11.27 -4.75 1.26
CA GLU A 188 11.87 -6.08 1.31
C GLU A 188 10.91 -7.17 1.80
N GLU A 189 9.90 -6.78 2.58
CA GLU A 189 8.87 -7.69 3.07
C GLU A 189 7.70 -7.86 2.09
N ARG A 190 7.64 -7.04 1.02
CA ARG A 190 6.59 -7.14 -0.01
C ARG A 190 6.83 -8.33 -0.93
N LEU A 191 5.75 -8.89 -1.47
CA LEU A 191 5.85 -9.92 -2.51
C LEU A 191 6.50 -9.37 -3.79
N SER A 192 7.28 -10.21 -4.46
CA SER A 192 7.71 -9.98 -5.86
C SER A 192 6.57 -10.31 -6.82
N ALA A 193 6.70 -9.92 -8.10
CA ALA A 193 5.73 -10.28 -9.14
C ALA A 193 5.53 -11.80 -9.26
N GLU A 194 6.61 -12.59 -9.13
CA GLU A 194 6.52 -14.05 -9.13
C GLU A 194 5.90 -14.59 -7.84
N GLY A 195 6.18 -13.98 -6.69
CA GLY A 195 5.51 -14.28 -5.42
C GLY A 195 3.99 -14.09 -5.50
N ILE A 196 3.54 -12.98 -6.09
CA ILE A 196 2.12 -12.69 -6.36
C ILE A 196 1.52 -13.77 -7.26
N ARG A 197 2.19 -14.08 -8.37
CA ARG A 197 1.73 -15.09 -9.34
C ARG A 197 1.61 -16.47 -8.70
N ASN A 198 2.57 -16.86 -7.86
CA ASN A 198 2.56 -18.14 -7.18
C ASN A 198 1.48 -18.20 -6.10
N PHE A 199 1.23 -17.11 -5.38
CA PHE A 199 0.13 -17.02 -4.42
C PHE A 199 -1.22 -17.19 -5.12
N LEU A 200 -1.47 -16.45 -6.21
CA LEU A 200 -2.72 -16.54 -6.98
C LEU A 200 -2.94 -17.92 -7.63
N LYS A 201 -1.87 -18.68 -7.85
CA LYS A 201 -1.91 -20.08 -8.33
C LYS A 201 -1.96 -21.10 -7.19
N PHE A 202 -2.05 -20.67 -5.93
CA PHE A 202 -2.01 -21.52 -4.73
C PHE A 202 -0.75 -22.39 -4.65
N LYS A 203 0.38 -21.91 -5.19
CA LYS A 203 1.69 -22.57 -5.17
C LYS A 203 2.55 -22.17 -3.99
N CYS A 204 2.22 -21.04 -3.35
CA CYS A 204 2.87 -20.59 -2.14
C CYS A 204 1.82 -20.01 -1.19
N ASN A 205 2.16 -19.92 0.09
CA ASN A 205 1.34 -19.30 1.11
C ASN A 205 1.96 -17.98 1.59
N ILE A 206 1.10 -17.06 1.96
CA ILE A 206 1.48 -15.88 2.73
C ILE A 206 1.32 -16.26 4.19
N ILE A 207 2.28 -15.88 5.04
CA ILE A 207 2.16 -16.10 6.47
C ILE A 207 0.84 -15.47 6.94
N SER A 208 -0.08 -16.34 7.39
CA SER A 208 -1.37 -15.95 7.96
C SER A 208 -1.16 -15.05 9.17
N PHE A 209 -2.11 -14.13 9.38
CA PHE A 209 -2.17 -13.28 10.57
C PHE A 209 -2.16 -14.12 11.87
N LEU A 210 -2.69 -15.34 11.82
CA LEU A 210 -2.82 -16.24 12.96
C LEU A 210 -1.50 -16.89 13.39
N SER A 211 -0.49 -16.96 12.50
CA SER A 211 0.67 -17.83 12.70
C SER A 211 1.99 -17.12 12.97
N SER A 212 2.04 -15.79 13.13
CA SER A 212 3.34 -15.11 13.21
C SER A 212 3.49 -13.91 14.14
N ASN A 213 4.67 -13.87 14.75
CA ASN A 213 5.35 -12.67 15.23
C ASN A 213 5.82 -11.76 14.06
N ALA A 214 5.19 -11.81 12.88
CA ALA A 214 5.70 -11.12 11.69
C ALA A 214 5.50 -9.60 11.77
N THR A 215 6.46 -8.88 11.20
CA THR A 215 6.54 -7.43 11.10
C THR A 215 5.98 -6.94 9.76
N SER A 216 4.67 -7.12 9.50
CA SER A 216 4.01 -6.32 8.46
C SER A 216 3.47 -5.03 9.08
N GLY A 217 3.46 -3.90 8.37
CA GLY A 217 3.04 -2.60 8.96
C GLY A 217 1.67 -2.61 9.66
N PHE A 218 0.70 -3.38 9.17
CA PHE A 218 -0.59 -3.60 9.83
C PHE A 218 -0.50 -4.67 10.95
N ILE A 219 0.31 -5.72 10.76
CA ILE A 219 0.54 -6.78 11.77
C ILE A 219 1.35 -6.28 12.98
N SER A 220 2.34 -5.41 12.78
CA SER A 220 3.09 -4.75 13.84
C SER A 220 2.16 -3.89 14.69
N MET A 221 1.17 -3.23 14.08
CA MET A 221 0.13 -2.48 14.79
C MET A 221 -0.84 -3.41 15.57
N LEU A 222 -1.26 -4.54 15.00
CA LEU A 222 -2.11 -5.52 15.70
C LEU A 222 -1.36 -6.23 16.84
N ASN A 223 -0.07 -6.53 16.67
CA ASN A 223 0.80 -7.14 17.68
C ASN A 223 1.16 -6.20 18.84
N LEU A 224 0.89 -4.89 18.72
CA LEU A 224 1.07 -3.92 19.81
C LEU A 224 0.08 -4.10 20.97
N LYS A 225 -0.91 -5.00 20.85
CA LYS A 225 -1.70 -5.49 21.99
C LYS A 225 -0.82 -6.03 23.13
N LYS A 226 0.40 -6.50 22.83
CA LYS A 226 1.37 -7.02 23.83
C LYS A 226 2.29 -5.97 24.45
N ARG A 227 2.34 -4.73 23.96
CA ARG A 227 3.28 -3.69 24.44
C ARG A 227 2.63 -2.61 25.33
N ASN A 228 1.39 -2.80 25.78
CA ASN A 228 0.67 -1.90 26.70
C ASN A 228 0.53 -0.43 26.25
N SER A 229 0.82 -0.08 24.99
CA SER A 229 0.75 1.30 24.48
C SER A 229 -0.45 1.60 23.58
N PHE A 230 -1.30 0.60 23.28
CA PHE A 230 -2.42 0.74 22.33
C PHE A 230 -3.69 0.04 22.82
N SER A 231 -4.85 0.68 22.67
CA SER A 231 -6.18 0.07 22.95
C SER A 231 -7.09 0.16 21.73
N PHE A 232 -7.38 -0.98 21.10
CA PHE A 232 -8.43 -1.09 20.09
C PHE A 232 -9.82 -0.83 20.72
N THR A 233 -10.74 -0.26 19.95
CA THR A 233 -12.15 -0.18 20.35
C THR A 233 -12.76 -1.58 20.45
N GLU A 234 -13.84 -1.74 21.22
CA GLU A 234 -14.54 -3.02 21.32
C GLU A 234 -15.02 -3.53 19.95
N GLU A 235 -15.46 -2.62 19.08
CA GLU A 235 -15.84 -2.92 17.70
C GLU A 235 -14.68 -3.51 16.90
N HIS A 236 -13.49 -2.90 16.98
CA HIS A 236 -12.29 -3.44 16.32
C HIS A 236 -11.93 -4.84 16.80
N VAL A 237 -12.03 -5.10 18.11
CA VAL A 237 -11.77 -6.44 18.66
C VAL A 237 -12.75 -7.46 18.09
N LYS A 238 -14.05 -7.15 18.03
CA LYS A 238 -15.06 -8.04 17.42
C LYS A 238 -14.79 -8.32 15.95
N LEU A 239 -14.39 -7.30 15.19
CA LEU A 239 -14.05 -7.45 13.77
C LEU A 239 -12.77 -8.29 13.59
N LEU A 240 -11.78 -8.12 14.46
CA LEU A 240 -10.56 -8.93 14.46
C LEU A 240 -10.86 -10.42 14.67
N GLU A 241 -11.61 -10.75 15.73
CA GLU A 241 -11.99 -12.13 16.03
C GLU A 241 -12.83 -12.76 14.93
N LYS A 242 -13.70 -11.99 14.28
CA LYS A 242 -14.46 -12.45 13.13
C LYS A 242 -13.54 -12.72 11.93
N GLY A 243 -12.62 -11.81 11.64
CA GLY A 243 -11.64 -11.97 10.57
C GLY A 243 -10.74 -13.19 10.77
N ASP A 244 -10.31 -13.45 12.01
CA ASP A 244 -9.53 -14.63 12.39
C ASP A 244 -10.26 -15.93 12.03
N LYS A 245 -11.56 -16.02 12.37
CA LYS A 245 -12.40 -17.18 12.06
C LYS A 245 -12.60 -17.38 10.56
N GLU A 246 -12.85 -16.32 9.81
CA GLU A 246 -13.03 -16.42 8.35
C GLU A 246 -11.75 -16.84 7.63
N GLU A 247 -10.60 -16.35 8.09
CA GLU A 247 -9.30 -16.73 7.56
C GLU A 247 -9.01 -18.22 7.84
N GLU A 248 -9.27 -18.70 9.06
CA GLU A 248 -9.14 -20.11 9.42
C GLU A 248 -10.06 -21.02 8.58
N ASN A 249 -11.33 -20.64 8.43
CA ASN A 249 -12.29 -21.36 7.60
C ASN A 249 -11.80 -21.53 6.16
N ILE A 250 -11.17 -20.50 5.61
CA ILE A 250 -10.63 -20.53 4.26
C ILE A 250 -9.35 -21.35 4.17
N LEU A 251 -8.43 -21.23 5.12
CA LEU A 251 -7.24 -22.07 5.16
C LEU A 251 -7.62 -23.55 5.25
N ASN A 252 -8.68 -23.88 5.99
CA ASN A 252 -9.24 -25.24 6.04
C ASN A 252 -9.91 -25.64 4.72
N LYS A 253 -10.65 -24.73 4.07
CA LYS A 253 -11.26 -24.98 2.75
C LYS A 253 -10.20 -25.21 1.66
N TYR A 254 -9.08 -24.51 1.73
CA TYR A 254 -8.00 -24.57 0.75
C TYR A 254 -6.76 -25.22 1.37
N ASN A 255 -6.83 -26.52 1.69
CA ASN A 255 -5.71 -27.31 2.24
C ASN A 255 -4.38 -27.13 1.48
N LYS A 256 -4.42 -26.82 0.17
CA LYS A 256 -3.23 -26.49 -0.63
C LYS A 256 -2.48 -25.25 -0.11
N LEU A 257 -3.18 -24.21 0.34
CA LEU A 257 -2.55 -23.03 0.94
C LEU A 257 -1.84 -23.39 2.25
N ARG A 258 -2.44 -24.26 3.07
CA ARG A 258 -1.89 -24.64 4.37
C ARG A 258 -0.54 -25.36 4.27
N ILE A 259 -0.31 -26.09 3.19
CA ILE A 259 0.88 -26.96 2.99
C ILE A 259 1.88 -26.31 2.01
N ALA A 260 1.50 -25.24 1.31
CA ALA A 260 2.36 -24.59 0.34
C ALA A 260 3.55 -23.88 1.02
N PRO A 261 4.73 -23.84 0.36
CA PRO A 261 5.89 -23.10 0.87
C PRO A 261 5.58 -21.60 0.97
N LEU A 262 6.37 -20.86 1.77
CA LEU A 262 6.19 -19.42 1.86
C LEU A 262 6.46 -18.73 0.52
N CYS A 263 5.66 -17.72 0.22
CA CYS A 263 5.82 -16.96 -1.00
C CYS A 263 7.14 -16.21 -1.04
N ASP A 264 7.73 -16.21 -2.23
CA ASP A 264 9.00 -15.57 -2.47
C ASP A 264 8.90 -14.05 -2.31
N LYS A 265 9.83 -13.52 -1.51
CA LYS A 265 10.04 -12.08 -1.27
C LYS A 265 11.35 -11.58 -1.90
N SER A 266 12.17 -12.46 -2.46
CA SER A 266 13.45 -12.12 -3.08
C SER A 266 13.29 -11.31 -4.38
N PHE A 267 14.41 -10.74 -4.84
CA PHE A 267 14.51 -9.81 -5.96
C PHE A 267 14.68 -10.51 -7.31
#